data_AF-A0A258SL71-F1
#
_entry.id   AF-A0A258SL71-F1
#
_cell.length_a   1.000
_cell.length_b   1.000
_cell.length_c   1.000
_cell.angle_alpha   90.00
_cell.angle_beta   90.00
_cell.angle_gamma   90.00
#
_symmetry.space_group_name_H-M   'P 1'
#
loop_
_entity.id
_entity.type
_entity.pdbx_description
1 polymer ?
#
loop_
_entity_poly.entity_id
_entity_poly.type
_entity_poly.pdbx_seq_one_letter_code
_entity_poly.pdbx_strand_id
1 'polypeptide(L)'
;MAIVTAISMWRTHWLPESFDWSSAQLNIRKPIQAWSKLGVRALHLDAGVPSFIQTIKPKAVRHKVTSKKVAKKSVNKLSNQPSSTVTPTVRTVNLDMLALDVKGPAAILLPQGYRGPAFMVFDNFDVIMDWNRSVNYALSVAQMAEQLQYETKRIVGGQAAEDGALSFSEMLDLQSILNMRGFIAGEPDGLPGFKTQQALREYQLANKLPADGYASRSIYQRIYAEHYQKP
;
A
#
# COMPACT_ATOMS: atom_id res chain seq x y z
N MET A 1 19.16 5.32 16.73
CA MET A 1 18.12 4.32 17.04
C MET A 1 16.71 4.72 16.57
N ALA A 2 16.50 5.88 15.94
CA ALA A 2 15.18 6.35 15.49
C ALA A 2 14.73 5.81 14.11
N ILE A 3 15.67 5.39 13.26
CA ILE A 3 15.36 4.91 11.89
C ILE A 3 14.70 3.52 11.91
N VAL A 4 14.95 2.71 12.96
CA VAL A 4 14.45 1.33 13.05
C VAL A 4 12.96 1.29 13.43
N THR A 5 12.46 2.25 14.20
CA THR A 5 11.03 2.36 14.56
C THR A 5 10.18 2.92 13.41
N ALA A 6 10.79 3.71 12.52
CA ALA A 6 10.10 4.38 11.41
C ALA A 6 9.61 3.42 10.30
N ILE A 7 10.06 2.16 10.30
CA ILE A 7 9.85 1.24 9.18
C ILE A 7 8.61 0.34 9.36
N SER A 8 7.97 0.32 10.54
CA SER A 8 6.69 -0.42 10.75
C SER A 8 5.46 0.20 10.07
N MET A 9 5.63 1.14 9.14
CA MET A 9 4.64 2.17 8.80
C MET A 9 4.27 2.20 7.31
N TRP A 10 3.51 1.20 6.86
CA TRP A 10 2.64 1.23 5.67
C TRP A 10 2.05 -0.18 5.41
N ARG A 11 1.39 -0.79 6.40
CA ARG A 11 0.76 -2.10 6.18
C ARG A 11 -0.46 -1.95 5.27
N THR A 12 -0.83 -3.01 4.53
CA THR A 12 -2.13 -3.03 3.86
C THR A 12 -3.25 -3.26 4.86
N HIS A 13 -4.37 -2.58 4.64
CA HIS A 13 -5.53 -2.59 5.51
C HIS A 13 -6.74 -3.06 4.75
N TRP A 14 -7.61 -3.77 5.46
CA TRP A 14 -8.95 -4.06 5.01
C TRP A 14 -9.87 -2.91 5.44
N LEU A 15 -10.70 -2.47 4.51
CA LEU A 15 -11.72 -1.44 4.73
C LEU A 15 -13.10 -2.08 4.54
N PRO A 16 -14.09 -1.77 5.39
CA PRO A 16 -15.45 -2.27 5.22
C PRO A 16 -16.14 -1.67 3.99
N GLU A 17 -17.14 -2.34 3.44
CA GLU A 17 -17.91 -1.82 2.28
C GLU A 17 -18.62 -0.50 2.59
N SER A 18 -19.01 -0.29 3.85
CA SER A 18 -19.62 0.94 4.36
C SER A 18 -18.61 2.05 4.65
N PHE A 19 -17.33 1.87 4.31
CA PHE A 19 -16.29 2.86 4.54
C PHE A 19 -16.57 4.13 3.73
N ASP A 20 -16.42 5.29 4.37
CA ASP A 20 -16.48 6.57 3.68
C ASP A 20 -15.19 6.79 2.88
N TRP A 21 -15.23 6.42 1.60
CA TRP A 21 -14.11 6.54 0.66
C TRP A 21 -13.60 7.98 0.52
N SER A 22 -14.45 8.98 0.76
CA SER A 22 -14.03 10.39 0.72
C SER A 22 -13.08 10.74 1.88
N SER A 23 -13.06 9.95 2.95
CA SER A 23 -12.16 10.15 4.08
C SER A 23 -10.72 9.66 3.83
N ALA A 24 -10.48 8.90 2.75
CA ALA A 24 -9.16 8.36 2.39
C ALA A 24 -8.29 9.41 1.70
N GLN A 25 -7.84 10.40 2.47
CA GLN A 25 -7.01 11.51 2.00
C GLN A 25 -5.84 11.80 2.95
N LEU A 26 -4.70 12.25 2.41
CA LEU A 26 -3.50 12.58 3.20
C LEU A 26 -3.75 13.65 4.29
N ASN A 27 -4.64 14.61 4.01
CA ASN A 27 -5.00 15.71 4.90
C ASN A 27 -6.07 15.32 5.96
N ILE A 28 -6.70 14.15 5.85
CA ILE A 28 -7.66 13.64 6.83
C ILE A 28 -6.94 12.68 7.75
N ARG A 29 -6.56 13.18 8.92
CA ARG A 29 -5.76 12.47 9.92
C ARG A 29 -6.63 12.17 11.14
N LYS A 30 -6.66 10.91 11.58
CA LYS A 30 -7.38 10.47 12.79
C LYS A 30 -6.50 9.56 13.65
N PRO A 31 -6.68 9.53 14.99
CA PRO A 31 -6.03 8.52 15.82
C PRO A 31 -6.35 7.10 15.35
N ILE A 32 -5.43 6.15 15.56
CA ILE A 32 -5.59 4.74 15.16
C ILE A 32 -6.90 4.15 15.71
N GLN A 33 -7.25 4.48 16.96
CA GLN A 33 -8.49 4.00 17.61
C GLN A 33 -9.75 4.52 16.91
N ALA A 34 -9.70 5.73 16.33
CA ALA A 34 -10.82 6.26 15.56
C ALA A 34 -10.99 5.49 14.24
N TRP A 35 -9.89 5.15 13.56
CA TRP A 35 -9.94 4.28 12.37
C TRP A 35 -10.42 2.86 12.71
N SER A 36 -9.97 2.29 13.84
CA SER A 36 -10.44 1.00 14.36
C SER A 36 -11.96 0.98 14.57
N LYS A 37 -12.52 2.04 15.17
CA LYS A 37 -13.98 2.21 15.33
C LYS A 37 -14.74 2.33 14.00
N LEU A 38 -14.08 2.85 12.95
CA LEU A 38 -14.63 2.89 11.59
C LEU A 38 -14.50 1.54 10.86
N GLY A 39 -14.02 0.49 11.54
CA GLY A 39 -13.93 -0.87 11.01
C GLY A 39 -12.66 -1.16 10.21
N VAL A 40 -11.70 -0.23 10.17
CA VAL A 40 -10.39 -0.44 9.52
C VAL A 40 -9.63 -1.54 10.26
N ARG A 41 -9.14 -2.53 9.53
CA ARG A 41 -8.38 -3.67 10.08
C ARG A 41 -7.07 -3.84 9.33
N ALA A 42 -6.05 -4.34 10.01
CA ALA A 42 -4.79 -4.65 9.34
C ALA A 42 -4.84 -6.03 8.67
N LEU A 43 -4.26 -6.13 7.48
CA LEU A 43 -4.04 -7.42 6.82
C LEU A 43 -2.72 -8.03 7.28
N HIS A 44 -2.78 -9.23 7.83
CA HIS A 44 -1.63 -10.03 8.23
C HIS A 44 -1.46 -11.21 7.29
N LEU A 45 -0.24 -11.39 6.78
CA LEU A 45 0.13 -12.54 5.98
C LEU A 45 0.76 -13.56 6.93
N ASP A 46 0.06 -14.65 7.19
CA ASP A 46 0.66 -15.82 7.84
C ASP A 46 1.54 -16.49 6.76
N ALA A 47 2.78 -16.01 6.64
CA ALA A 47 3.81 -16.75 5.94
C ALA A 47 4.07 -17.99 6.80
N GLY A 48 3.45 -19.13 6.43
CA GLY A 48 3.59 -20.37 7.18
C GLY A 48 5.06 -20.66 7.43
N VAL A 49 5.50 -20.45 8.67
CA VAL A 49 6.87 -20.71 9.09
C VAL A 49 7.05 -22.22 8.99
N PRO A 50 7.96 -22.77 8.17
CA PRO A 50 8.31 -24.17 8.31
C PRO A 50 8.82 -24.33 9.74
N SER A 51 8.27 -25.28 10.48
CA SER A 51 8.54 -25.55 11.89
C SER A 51 9.97 -26.06 12.19
N PHE A 52 10.99 -25.56 11.45
CA PHE A 52 12.37 -26.04 11.53
C PHE A 52 13.33 -25.11 12.27
N ILE A 53 12.94 -23.91 12.70
CA ILE A 53 13.79 -23.14 13.63
C ILE A 53 13.59 -23.66 15.05
N GLN A 54 14.10 -24.87 15.33
CA GLN A 54 14.51 -25.22 16.68
C GLN A 54 15.82 -24.49 16.96
N THR A 55 15.74 -23.47 17.82
CA THR A 55 16.79 -22.91 18.69
C THR A 55 18.21 -23.43 18.43
N ILE A 56 18.98 -22.75 17.57
CA ILE A 56 20.43 -22.89 17.61
C ILE A 56 20.90 -22.06 18.81
N LYS A 57 21.12 -22.71 19.97
CA LYS A 57 21.83 -22.08 21.09
C LYS A 57 23.21 -21.65 20.58
N PRO A 58 23.66 -20.40 20.82
CA PRO A 58 24.98 -19.97 20.38
C PRO A 58 26.03 -20.78 21.13
N LYS A 59 26.75 -21.66 20.42
CA LYS A 59 27.90 -22.37 20.95
C LYS A 59 29.10 -21.44 20.84
N ALA A 60 29.69 -21.06 21.98
CA ALA A 60 30.86 -20.20 22.02
C ALA A 60 32.01 -20.79 21.18
N VAL A 61 32.38 -20.12 20.09
CA VAL A 61 33.53 -20.50 19.26
C VAL A 61 34.75 -19.76 19.80
N ARG A 62 35.61 -20.48 20.52
CA ARG A 62 36.96 -20.02 20.87
C ARG A 62 37.87 -20.33 19.68
N HIS A 63 38.33 -19.30 18.97
CA HIS A 63 39.23 -19.47 17.84
C HIS A 63 40.57 -20.07 18.30
N LYS A 64 40.89 -21.27 17.81
CA LYS A 64 42.26 -21.79 17.79
C LYS A 64 42.66 -21.99 16.33
N VAL A 65 43.56 -21.13 15.86
CA VAL A 65 44.12 -21.20 14.51
C VAL A 65 45.14 -22.34 14.48
N THR A 66 44.85 -23.38 13.71
CA THR A 66 45.88 -24.32 13.23
C THR A 66 45.51 -24.77 11.81
N SER A 67 46.42 -24.47 10.90
CA SER A 67 46.39 -24.81 9.47
C SER A 67 46.54 -26.32 9.25
N LYS A 68 45.61 -26.95 8.51
CA LYS A 68 45.82 -28.29 7.95
C LYS A 68 45.05 -28.49 6.63
N LYS A 69 45.72 -29.21 5.73
CA LYS A 69 45.48 -29.47 4.30
C LYS A 69 44.03 -29.73 3.88
N VAL A 70 43.68 -29.13 2.74
CA VAL A 70 42.45 -29.37 1.95
C VAL A 70 42.47 -30.79 1.39
N ALA A 71 41.46 -31.60 1.75
CA ALA A 71 41.13 -32.86 1.09
C ALA A 71 39.75 -32.69 0.42
N LYS A 72 39.70 -32.85 -0.90
CA LYS A 72 38.45 -32.89 -1.68
C LYS A 72 37.72 -34.19 -1.36
N LYS A 73 36.50 -34.10 -0.82
CA LYS A 73 35.61 -35.25 -0.60
C LYS A 73 34.25 -34.98 -1.23
N SER A 74 33.72 -36.04 -1.85
CA SER A 74 32.64 -36.12 -2.82
C SER A 74 31.35 -35.36 -2.48
N VAL A 75 30.76 -34.79 -3.53
CA VAL A 75 29.41 -34.26 -3.58
C VAL A 75 28.43 -35.41 -3.36
N ASN A 76 27.81 -35.48 -2.18
CA ASN A 76 26.68 -36.37 -1.94
C ASN A 76 25.39 -35.73 -2.46
N LYS A 77 24.71 -36.52 -3.30
CA LYS A 77 23.44 -36.28 -3.99
C LYS A 77 22.36 -35.82 -2.99
N LEU A 78 21.93 -34.55 -3.08
CA LEU A 78 20.70 -34.11 -2.42
C LEU A 78 19.52 -34.84 -3.05
N SER A 79 18.85 -35.65 -2.23
CA SER A 79 17.55 -36.24 -2.52
C SER A 79 16.52 -35.10 -2.66
N ASN A 80 15.88 -35.01 -3.84
CA ASN A 80 14.73 -34.14 -4.06
C ASN A 80 13.56 -34.66 -3.21
N GLN A 81 13.27 -34.00 -2.09
CA GLN A 81 11.93 -34.02 -1.51
C GLN A 81 11.09 -32.90 -2.13
N PRO A 82 9.81 -33.14 -2.44
CA PRO A 82 8.94 -32.13 -3.04
C PRO A 82 8.77 -30.96 -2.07
N SER A 83 9.04 -29.75 -2.55
CA SER A 83 8.76 -28.50 -1.85
C SER A 83 7.26 -28.40 -1.58
N SER A 84 6.86 -28.57 -0.31
CA SER A 84 5.52 -28.21 0.13
C SER A 84 5.34 -26.70 -0.03
N THR A 85 4.65 -26.31 -1.10
CA THR A 85 4.27 -24.92 -1.33
C THR A 85 3.20 -24.58 -0.29
N VAL A 86 3.61 -23.99 0.84
CA VAL A 86 2.66 -23.44 1.81
C VAL A 86 2.08 -22.18 1.19
N THR A 87 0.82 -22.23 0.74
CA THR A 87 0.12 -21.03 0.27
C THR A 87 -0.04 -20.07 1.46
N PRO A 88 0.50 -18.84 1.38
CA PRO A 88 0.37 -17.90 2.47
C PRO A 88 -1.11 -17.53 2.65
N THR A 89 -1.61 -17.61 3.88
CA THR A 89 -3.01 -17.27 4.21
C THR A 89 -3.08 -15.84 4.74
N VAL A 90 -4.00 -15.04 4.21
CA VAL A 90 -4.23 -13.67 4.65
C VAL A 90 -5.32 -13.64 5.72
N ARG A 91 -5.04 -13.01 6.86
CA ARG A 91 -6.00 -12.82 7.96
C ARG A 91 -6.16 -11.34 8.29
N THR A 92 -7.32 -10.94 8.80
CA THR A 92 -7.53 -9.59 9.34
C THR A 92 -7.25 -9.59 10.84
N VAL A 93 -6.56 -8.55 11.32
CA VAL A 93 -6.22 -8.35 12.74
C VAL A 93 -6.70 -6.96 13.15
N ASN A 94 -7.19 -6.83 14.39
CA ASN A 94 -7.56 -5.54 14.95
C ASN A 94 -6.31 -4.64 15.06
N LEU A 95 -6.45 -3.37 14.69
CA LEU A 95 -5.39 -2.36 14.79
C LEU A 95 -4.84 -2.24 16.21
N ASP A 96 -5.69 -2.38 17.22
CA ASP A 96 -5.29 -2.24 18.63
C ASP A 96 -4.42 -3.41 19.13
N MET A 97 -4.47 -4.55 18.44
CA MET A 97 -3.65 -5.74 18.75
C MET A 97 -2.27 -5.71 18.07
N LEU A 98 -2.09 -4.86 17.05
CA LEU A 98 -0.77 -4.59 16.54
C LEU A 98 -0.05 -3.73 17.57
N ALA A 99 1.07 -4.22 18.10
CA ALA A 99 1.99 -3.43 18.92
C ALA A 99 2.69 -2.37 18.06
N LEU A 100 1.91 -1.46 17.46
CA LEU A 100 2.40 -0.30 16.76
C LEU A 100 2.95 0.63 17.84
N ASP A 101 4.27 0.74 17.92
CA ASP A 101 4.95 1.77 18.73
C ASP A 101 4.82 3.16 18.07
N VAL A 102 3.63 3.44 17.53
CA VAL A 102 3.31 4.65 16.78
C VAL A 102 2.24 5.39 17.54
N LYS A 103 2.67 6.46 18.21
CA LYS A 103 1.79 7.41 18.88
C LYS A 103 1.60 8.60 17.96
N GLY A 104 0.50 8.61 17.21
CA GLY A 104 0.23 9.71 16.28
C GLY A 104 -1.04 9.50 15.48
N PRO A 105 -1.57 10.57 14.86
CA PRO A 105 -2.67 10.44 13.95
C PRO A 105 -2.19 9.76 12.65
N ALA A 106 -3.11 9.10 11.96
CA ALA A 106 -2.85 8.36 10.74
C ALA A 106 -3.84 8.79 9.64
N ALA A 107 -3.43 8.65 8.39
CA ALA A 107 -4.29 8.82 7.22
C ALA A 107 -4.41 7.48 6.47
N ILE A 108 -5.50 7.31 5.72
CA ILE A 108 -5.72 6.18 4.83
C ILE A 108 -5.48 6.62 3.39
N LEU A 109 -4.69 5.87 2.63
CA LEU A 109 -4.39 6.10 1.22
C LEU A 109 -4.85 4.95 0.35
N LEU A 110 -5.36 5.31 -0.83
CA LEU A 110 -5.86 4.40 -1.86
C LEU A 110 -5.17 4.73 -3.20
N PRO A 111 -3.90 4.34 -3.40
CA PRO A 111 -3.14 4.72 -4.59
C PRO A 111 -3.70 4.14 -5.89
N GLN A 112 -4.55 3.10 -5.81
CA GLN A 112 -5.21 2.46 -6.94
C GLN A 112 -6.74 2.43 -6.76
N GLY A 113 -7.29 3.42 -6.05
CA GLY A 113 -8.73 3.54 -5.78
C GLY A 113 -9.27 2.53 -4.76
N TYR A 114 -10.59 2.52 -4.58
CA TYR A 114 -11.28 1.75 -3.54
C TYR A 114 -11.16 0.22 -3.72
N ARG A 115 -10.89 -0.24 -4.95
CA ARG A 115 -10.63 -1.65 -5.27
C ARG A 115 -9.17 -2.06 -5.08
N GLY A 116 -8.30 -1.08 -4.85
CA GLY A 116 -6.88 -1.23 -4.64
C GLY A 116 -6.49 -1.61 -3.21
N PRO A 117 -5.18 -1.77 -2.97
CA PRO A 117 -4.68 -1.94 -1.61
C PRO A 117 -4.81 -0.61 -0.84
N ALA A 118 -5.31 -0.69 0.39
CA ALA A 118 -5.39 0.46 1.29
C ALA A 118 -4.18 0.51 2.23
N PHE A 119 -3.58 1.68 2.39
CA PHE A 119 -2.43 1.89 3.26
C PHE A 119 -2.77 2.85 4.39
N MET A 120 -2.34 2.53 5.60
CA MET A 120 -2.33 3.49 6.70
C MET A 120 -0.95 4.13 6.77
N VAL A 121 -0.92 5.46 6.70
CA VAL A 121 0.30 6.26 6.76
C VAL A 121 0.29 7.19 7.97
N PHE A 122 1.48 7.55 8.42
CA PHE A 122 1.72 8.34 9.64
C PHE A 122 2.64 9.53 9.33
N ASP A 123 2.98 10.32 10.33
CA ASP A 123 3.76 11.56 10.16
C ASP A 123 5.13 11.34 9.48
N ASN A 124 5.77 10.18 9.68
CA ASN A 124 7.01 9.84 8.96
C ASN A 124 6.83 9.75 7.44
N PHE A 125 5.62 9.44 6.97
CA PHE A 125 5.30 9.45 5.54
C PHE A 125 5.36 10.87 4.96
N ASP A 126 4.96 11.87 5.75
CA ASP A 126 5.01 13.27 5.32
C ASP A 126 6.44 13.76 5.16
N VAL A 127 7.34 13.29 6.04
CA VAL A 127 8.78 13.56 5.91
C VAL A 127 9.29 13.02 4.57
N ILE A 128 8.90 11.82 4.13
CA ILE A 128 9.30 11.30 2.81
C ILE A 128 8.69 12.14 1.68
N MET A 129 7.43 12.56 1.84
CA MET A 129 6.72 13.41 0.89
C MET A 129 7.32 14.82 0.77
N ASP A 130 8.02 15.32 1.79
CA ASP A 130 8.72 16.61 1.74
C ASP A 130 9.95 16.57 0.81
N TRP A 131 10.56 15.39 0.61
CA TRP A 131 11.62 15.20 -0.38
C TRP A 131 11.07 15.14 -1.80
N ASN A 132 9.97 14.41 -1.99
CA ASN A 132 9.29 14.29 -3.26
C ASN A 132 7.78 14.13 -3.02
N ARG A 133 7.00 15.10 -3.51
CA ARG A 133 5.53 15.17 -3.34
C ARG A 133 4.79 14.12 -4.20
N SER A 134 5.15 12.84 -4.05
CA SER A 134 4.60 11.70 -4.79
C SER A 134 4.32 10.54 -3.85
N VAL A 135 3.03 10.17 -3.74
CA VAL A 135 2.57 9.04 -2.90
C VAL A 135 3.21 7.73 -3.37
N ASN A 136 3.29 7.50 -4.68
CA ASN A 136 3.89 6.28 -5.22
C ASN A 136 5.39 6.20 -4.90
N TYR A 137 6.10 7.33 -4.93
CA TYR A 137 7.51 7.39 -4.52
C TYR A 137 7.64 7.03 -3.04
N ALA A 138 6.86 7.69 -2.17
CA ALA A 138 6.93 7.47 -0.74
C ALA A 138 6.57 6.03 -0.34
N LEU A 139 5.55 5.44 -0.96
CA LEU A 139 5.20 4.02 -0.79
C LEU A 139 6.32 3.09 -1.26
N SER A 140 6.98 3.41 -2.37
CA SER A 140 8.09 2.60 -2.89
C SER A 140 9.30 2.62 -1.96
N VAL A 141 9.66 3.79 -1.41
CA VAL A 141 10.74 3.93 -0.42
C VAL A 141 10.40 3.16 0.86
N ALA A 142 9.18 3.29 1.35
CA ALA A 142 8.71 2.57 2.53
C ALA A 142 8.72 1.05 2.29
N GLN A 143 8.32 0.60 1.10
CA GLN A 143 8.36 -0.79 0.70
C GLN A 143 9.76 -1.36 0.65
N MET A 144 10.68 -0.65 0.02
CA MET A 144 12.07 -1.09 -0.05
C MET A 144 12.69 -1.16 1.36
N ALA A 145 12.41 -0.19 2.23
CA ALA A 145 12.91 -0.18 3.60
C ALA A 145 12.41 -1.38 4.42
N GLU A 146 11.13 -1.75 4.28
CA GLU A 146 10.58 -2.96 4.91
C GLU A 146 11.21 -4.23 4.34
N GLN A 147 11.37 -4.33 3.02
CA GLN A 147 11.98 -5.51 2.38
C GLN A 147 13.43 -5.73 2.80
N LEU A 148 14.19 -4.66 3.08
CA LEU A 148 15.56 -4.74 3.60
C LEU A 148 15.61 -5.24 5.05
N GLN A 149 14.56 -5.02 5.85
CA GLN A 149 14.50 -5.46 7.25
C GLN A 149 13.83 -6.82 7.43
N TYR A 150 12.80 -7.09 6.62
CA TYR A 150 11.92 -8.24 6.76
C TYR A 150 11.61 -8.84 5.38
N GLU A 151 12.19 -10.00 5.08
CA GLU A 151 12.10 -10.67 3.77
C GLU A 151 10.66 -11.09 3.36
N THR A 152 9.69 -11.03 4.27
CA THR A 152 8.35 -11.65 4.10
C THR A 152 7.19 -10.67 3.98
N LYS A 153 7.40 -9.36 4.15
CA LYS A 153 6.30 -8.39 4.05
C LYS A 153 6.02 -8.04 2.59
N ARG A 154 4.83 -8.43 2.11
CA ARG A 154 4.33 -8.13 0.75
C ARG A 154 3.06 -7.27 0.85
N ILE A 155 2.81 -6.47 -0.20
CA ILE A 155 1.52 -5.82 -0.40
C ILE A 155 0.47 -6.91 -0.60
N VAL A 156 -0.60 -6.84 0.17
CA VAL A 156 -1.73 -7.77 0.09
C VAL A 156 -3.01 -6.98 -0.15
N GLY A 157 -3.84 -7.49 -1.06
CA GLY A 157 -5.06 -6.81 -1.50
C GLY A 157 -4.86 -6.14 -2.86
N GLY A 158 -5.93 -5.57 -3.42
CA GLY A 158 -5.86 -4.88 -4.71
C GLY A 158 -5.95 -5.77 -5.94
N GLN A 159 -6.31 -7.05 -5.82
CA GLN A 159 -6.45 -7.94 -6.98
C GLN A 159 -7.59 -7.52 -7.92
N ALA A 160 -8.54 -6.72 -7.41
CA ALA A 160 -9.63 -6.13 -8.18
C ALA A 160 -9.34 -4.68 -8.62
N ALA A 161 -8.14 -4.16 -8.34
CA ALA A 161 -7.73 -2.84 -8.78
C ALA A 161 -7.78 -2.77 -10.31
N GLU A 162 -8.08 -1.59 -10.83
CA GLU A 162 -8.04 -1.37 -12.27
C GLU A 162 -6.58 -1.24 -12.74
N ASP A 163 -6.27 -1.92 -13.85
CA ASP A 163 -4.95 -1.86 -14.45
C ASP A 163 -4.74 -0.55 -15.22
N GLY A 164 -3.57 0.04 -15.04
CA GLY A 164 -3.07 1.14 -15.85
C GLY A 164 -3.48 2.53 -15.38
N ALA A 165 -2.52 3.46 -15.41
CA ALA A 165 -2.80 4.89 -15.28
C ALA A 165 -3.35 5.43 -16.61
N LEU A 166 -4.16 6.50 -16.54
CA LEU A 166 -4.55 7.25 -17.72
C LEU A 166 -3.32 7.81 -18.44
N SER A 167 -3.40 7.89 -19.77
CA SER A 167 -2.39 8.63 -20.53
C SER A 167 -2.45 10.13 -20.19
N PHE A 168 -1.39 10.86 -20.53
CA PHE A 168 -1.34 12.31 -20.34
C PHE A 168 -2.50 13.03 -21.05
N SER A 169 -2.81 12.63 -22.30
CA SER A 169 -3.92 13.22 -23.07
C SER A 169 -5.28 12.91 -22.43
N GLU A 170 -5.46 11.69 -21.94
CA GLU A 170 -6.71 11.29 -21.28
C GLU A 170 -6.92 12.02 -19.95
N MET A 171 -5.83 12.30 -19.21
CA MET A 171 -5.90 13.10 -18.00
C MET A 171 -6.26 14.57 -18.29
N LEU A 172 -5.69 15.16 -19.35
CA LEU A 172 -6.06 16.51 -19.80
C LEU A 172 -7.54 16.59 -20.19
N ASP A 173 -8.02 15.61 -20.94
CA ASP A 173 -9.43 15.52 -21.33
C ASP A 173 -10.31 15.36 -20.09
N LEU A 174 -9.94 14.49 -19.15
CA LEU A 174 -10.65 14.29 -17.90
C LEU A 174 -10.79 15.60 -17.11
N GLN A 175 -9.68 16.32 -16.89
CA GLN A 175 -9.67 17.59 -16.17
C GLN A 175 -10.56 18.63 -16.87
N SER A 176 -10.47 18.72 -18.19
CA SER A 176 -11.27 19.64 -19.00
C SER A 176 -12.77 19.34 -18.87
N ILE A 177 -13.16 18.06 -18.96
CA ILE A 177 -14.57 17.65 -18.85
C ILE A 177 -15.11 17.87 -17.43
N LEU A 178 -14.31 17.60 -16.40
CA LEU A 178 -14.68 17.88 -15.01
C LEU A 178 -14.98 19.36 -14.81
N ASN A 179 -14.09 20.24 -15.28
CA ASN A 179 -14.27 21.70 -15.21
C ASN A 179 -15.53 22.16 -15.96
N MET A 180 -15.76 21.66 -17.17
CA MET A 180 -16.97 21.97 -17.95
C MET A 180 -18.27 21.53 -17.24
N ARG A 181 -18.20 20.51 -16.39
CA ARG A 181 -19.33 20.03 -15.58
C ARG A 181 -19.46 20.73 -14.23
N GLY A 182 -18.60 21.71 -13.93
CA GLY A 182 -18.63 22.46 -12.68
C GLY A 182 -17.84 21.82 -11.53
N PHE A 183 -17.08 20.74 -11.78
CA PHE A 183 -16.17 20.15 -10.80
C PHE A 183 -14.77 20.76 -10.98
N ILE A 184 -14.29 21.50 -9.99
CA ILE A 184 -13.12 22.39 -10.13
C ILE A 184 -11.82 21.58 -10.05
N ALA A 185 -11.33 21.08 -11.19
CA ALA A 185 -10.06 20.36 -11.29
C ALA A 185 -8.84 21.29 -11.38
N GLY A 186 -9.04 22.59 -11.62
CA GLY A 186 -7.98 23.57 -11.89
C GLY A 186 -7.61 23.62 -13.37
N GLU A 187 -6.48 24.25 -13.70
CA GLU A 187 -5.98 24.27 -15.08
C GLU A 187 -5.63 22.84 -15.53
N PRO A 188 -6.15 22.35 -16.67
CA PRO A 188 -5.76 21.05 -17.19
C PRO A 188 -4.26 21.00 -17.49
N ASP A 189 -3.53 20.19 -16.70
CA ASP A 189 -2.08 20.03 -16.77
C ASP A 189 -1.66 18.57 -17.04
N GLY A 190 -2.63 17.65 -17.13
CA GLY A 190 -2.40 16.22 -17.34
C GLY A 190 -1.84 15.50 -16.11
N LEU A 191 -1.82 16.15 -14.94
CA LEU A 191 -1.32 15.59 -13.69
C LEU A 191 -2.46 15.32 -12.69
N PRO A 192 -2.49 14.15 -12.03
CA PRO A 192 -3.52 13.82 -11.04
C PRO A 192 -3.24 14.48 -9.67
N GLY A 193 -3.22 15.81 -9.65
CA GLY A 193 -2.99 16.63 -8.47
C GLY A 193 -4.16 16.68 -7.49
N PHE A 194 -3.98 17.39 -6.37
CA PHE A 194 -5.00 17.50 -5.31
C PHE A 194 -6.35 18.04 -5.83
N LYS A 195 -6.34 19.08 -6.67
CA LYS A 195 -7.56 19.65 -7.25
C LYS A 195 -8.27 18.66 -8.17
N THR A 196 -7.54 17.97 -9.05
CA THR A 196 -8.09 16.90 -9.91
C THR A 196 -8.73 15.81 -9.07
N GLN A 197 -8.06 15.34 -8.01
CA GLN A 197 -8.60 14.32 -7.11
C GLN A 197 -9.85 14.81 -6.37
N GLN A 198 -9.87 16.07 -5.92
CA GLN A 198 -11.04 16.66 -5.27
C GLN A 198 -12.23 16.74 -6.23
N ALA A 199 -12.02 17.25 -7.45
CA ALA A 199 -13.05 17.32 -8.49
C ALA A 199 -13.62 15.93 -8.83
N LEU A 200 -12.75 14.91 -8.90
CA LEU A 200 -13.17 13.52 -9.07
C LEU A 200 -14.03 13.02 -7.91
N ARG A 201 -13.67 13.31 -6.65
CA ARG A 201 -14.49 12.93 -5.49
C ARG A 201 -15.86 13.60 -5.53
N GLU A 202 -15.91 14.88 -5.84
CA GLU A 202 -17.16 15.62 -5.96
C GLU A 202 -18.04 15.02 -7.08
N TYR A 203 -17.45 14.70 -8.23
CA TYR A 203 -18.13 14.00 -9.32
C TYR A 203 -18.64 12.61 -8.89
N GLN A 204 -17.82 11.82 -8.22
CA GLN A 204 -18.17 10.50 -7.73
C GLN A 204 -19.32 10.57 -6.72
N LEU A 205 -19.27 11.50 -5.76
CA LEU A 205 -20.34 11.74 -4.80
C LEU A 205 -21.65 12.14 -5.49
N ALA A 206 -21.60 13.08 -6.43
CA ALA A 206 -22.77 13.53 -7.20
C ALA A 206 -23.45 12.39 -7.96
N ASN A 207 -22.67 11.39 -8.41
CA ASN A 207 -23.14 10.23 -9.16
C ASN A 207 -23.34 8.97 -8.31
N LYS A 208 -23.30 9.08 -6.97
CA LYS A 208 -23.44 7.94 -6.03
C LYS A 208 -22.43 6.81 -6.26
N LEU A 209 -21.22 7.17 -6.70
CA LEU A 209 -20.08 6.28 -6.86
C LEU A 209 -19.17 6.34 -5.61
N PRO A 210 -18.33 5.31 -5.37
CA PRO A 210 -17.30 5.38 -4.34
C PRO A 210 -16.38 6.58 -4.56
N ALA A 211 -16.39 7.53 -3.61
CA ALA A 211 -15.70 8.81 -3.71
C ALA A 211 -14.21 8.74 -3.32
N ASP A 212 -13.45 7.87 -3.98
CA ASP A 212 -12.02 7.67 -3.71
C ASP A 212 -11.10 8.75 -4.31
N GLY A 213 -11.58 9.48 -5.32
CA GLY A 213 -10.83 10.50 -6.05
C GLY A 213 -9.77 9.93 -6.99
N TYR A 214 -9.82 8.64 -7.29
CA TYR A 214 -8.86 7.98 -8.18
C TYR A 214 -9.27 8.13 -9.64
N ALA A 215 -8.33 8.58 -10.48
CA ALA A 215 -8.52 8.75 -11.92
C ALA A 215 -8.38 7.42 -12.66
N SER A 216 -9.32 6.51 -12.43
CA SER A 216 -9.34 5.19 -13.08
C SER A 216 -9.70 5.27 -14.57
N ARG A 217 -9.40 4.19 -15.31
CA ARG A 217 -9.84 4.07 -16.70
C ARG A 217 -11.36 4.07 -16.80
N SER A 218 -12.04 3.36 -15.91
CA SER A 218 -13.50 3.27 -15.90
C SER A 218 -14.19 4.60 -15.63
N ILE A 219 -13.67 5.43 -14.70
CA ILE A 219 -14.27 6.74 -14.40
C ILE A 219 -14.09 7.70 -15.56
N TYR A 220 -12.91 7.68 -16.21
CA TYR A 220 -12.65 8.48 -17.40
C TYR A 220 -13.62 8.10 -18.53
N GLN A 221 -13.73 6.80 -18.86
CA GLN A 221 -14.63 6.33 -19.91
C GLN A 221 -16.09 6.74 -19.65
N ARG A 222 -16.54 6.64 -18.40
CA ARG A 222 -17.87 7.10 -17.99
C ARG A 222 -18.06 8.59 -18.25
N ILE A 223 -17.17 9.42 -17.71
CA ILE A 223 -17.24 10.89 -17.85
C ILE A 223 -17.21 11.30 -19.32
N TYR A 224 -16.31 10.68 -20.09
CA TYR A 224 -16.15 10.91 -21.53
C TYR A 224 -17.41 10.56 -22.31
N ALA A 225 -17.96 9.35 -22.10
CA ALA A 225 -19.18 8.91 -22.77
C ALA A 225 -20.36 9.83 -22.43
N GLU A 226 -20.56 10.19 -21.16
CA GLU A 226 -21.63 11.09 -20.76
C GLU A 226 -21.47 12.52 -21.34
N HIS A 227 -20.27 12.94 -21.74
CA HIS A 227 -20.03 14.29 -22.27
C HIS A 227 -20.21 14.32 -23.80
N TYR A 228 -19.66 13.33 -24.49
CA TYR A 228 -19.65 13.30 -25.97
C TYR A 228 -20.72 12.40 -26.59
N GLN A 229 -21.35 11.50 -25.84
CA GLN A 229 -22.34 10.54 -26.34
C GLN A 229 -23.75 10.81 -25.78
N LYS A 230 -24.07 12.06 -25.41
CA LYS A 230 -25.47 12.41 -25.12
C LYS A 230 -26.32 12.16 -26.40
N PRO A 231 -27.43 11.40 -26.30
CA PRO A 231 -28.35 11.22 -27.42
C PRO A 231 -29.03 12.53 -27.82
#